data_AF-K7X7V9-F1
#
_entry.id   AF-K7X7V9-F1
#
_cell.length_a   1.000
_cell.length_b   1.000
_cell.length_c   1.000
_cell.angle_alpha   90.00
_cell.angle_beta   90.00
_cell.angle_gamma   90.00
#
_symmetry.space_group_name_H-M   'P 1'
#
loop_
_entity.id
_entity.type
_entity.pdbx_description
1 polymer ?
#
loop_
_entity_poly.entity_id
_entity_poly.type
_entity_poly.pdbx_seq_one_letter_code
_entity_poly.pdbx_strand_id
1 'polypeptide(L)'
;TAAEASQAQAFTFLARDQKLGAKVASSQGPTGLGKYIMRSPSGEIIFGGETMRFWDMRAPWVEPLRGPKGLDLKRIRTLIQPWQVRRAAEYMTHAPLGSLNSVGGVATEINTFNYVSPRSWLCTSHFFLGFFMWVGHLWHAGRARAAGAGFEKGITRQNEPVLYMRPLD
;
A
#
# COMPACT_ATOMS: atom_id res chain seq x y z
N THR A 1 5.18 5.82 -3.51
CA THR A 1 4.67 4.53 -2.95
C THR A 1 3.63 3.94 -3.91
N ALA A 2 3.04 2.76 -3.63
CA ALA A 2 1.94 2.23 -4.46
C ALA A 2 0.72 3.16 -4.48
N ALA A 3 0.33 3.67 -3.31
CA ALA A 3 -0.72 4.68 -3.17
C ALA A 3 -0.45 5.93 -4.02
N GLU A 4 0.79 6.43 -3.99
CA GLU A 4 1.21 7.59 -4.76
C GLU A 4 1.17 7.36 -6.27
N ALA A 5 1.65 6.21 -6.76
CA ALA A 5 1.58 5.84 -8.18
C ALA A 5 0.13 5.73 -8.67
N SER A 6 -0.75 5.14 -7.85
CA SER A 6 -2.18 5.02 -8.16
C SER A 6 -2.88 6.38 -8.26
N GLN A 7 -2.62 7.28 -7.30
CA GLN A 7 -3.16 8.64 -7.33
C GLN A 7 -2.57 9.47 -8.48
N ALA A 8 -1.29 9.23 -8.82
CA ALA A 8 -0.62 9.86 -9.95
C ALA A 8 -1.24 9.44 -11.30
N GLN A 9 -1.67 8.18 -11.44
CA GLN A 9 -2.44 7.73 -12.60
C GLN A 9 -3.76 8.51 -12.74
N ALA A 10 -4.54 8.59 -11.67
CA ALA A 10 -5.81 9.33 -11.68
C ALA A 10 -5.60 10.81 -12.03
N PHE A 11 -4.58 11.45 -11.44
CA PHE A 11 -4.22 12.83 -11.73
C PHE A 11 -3.82 13.03 -13.21
N THR A 12 -3.02 12.11 -13.77
CA THR A 12 -2.55 12.19 -15.15
C THR A 12 -3.71 12.18 -16.15
N PHE A 13 -4.66 11.26 -15.99
CA PHE A 13 -5.84 11.19 -16.85
C PHE A 13 -6.82 12.35 -16.62
N LEU A 14 -6.97 12.81 -15.39
CA LEU A 14 -7.75 14.01 -15.08
C LEU A 14 -7.19 15.22 -15.82
N ALA A 15 -5.88 15.49 -15.67
CA ALA A 15 -5.22 16.62 -16.31
C ALA A 15 -5.31 16.56 -17.85
N ARG A 16 -5.14 15.36 -18.42
CA ARG A 16 -5.30 15.12 -19.86
C ARG A 16 -6.73 15.44 -20.31
N ASP A 17 -7.73 14.85 -19.67
CA ASP A 17 -9.13 14.96 -20.11
C ASP A 17 -9.68 16.37 -19.90
N GLN A 18 -9.26 17.06 -18.83
CA GLN A 18 -9.56 18.48 -18.63
C GLN A 18 -9.00 19.34 -19.77
N LYS A 19 -7.76 19.06 -20.23
CA LYS A 19 -7.16 19.76 -21.38
C LYS A 19 -7.91 19.50 -22.69
N LEU A 20 -8.55 18.33 -22.81
CA LEU A 20 -9.45 17.99 -23.93
C LEU A 20 -10.86 18.58 -23.78
N GLY A 21 -11.13 19.36 -22.73
CA GLY A 21 -12.41 20.04 -22.52
C GLY A 21 -13.41 19.26 -21.65
N ALA A 22 -13.03 18.13 -21.04
CA ALA A 22 -13.91 17.39 -20.15
C ALA A 22 -14.21 18.18 -18.87
N LYS A 23 -15.48 18.17 -18.44
CA LYS A 23 -15.92 18.74 -17.16
C LYS A 23 -15.67 17.75 -16.02
N VAL A 24 -14.42 17.62 -15.58
CA VAL A 24 -13.97 16.58 -14.63
C VAL A 24 -14.78 16.50 -13.32
N ALA A 25 -15.33 17.62 -12.84
CA ALA A 25 -16.14 17.67 -11.61
C ALA A 25 -17.58 17.14 -11.78
N SER A 26 -18.11 17.15 -13.00
CA SER A 26 -19.49 16.71 -13.31
C SER A 26 -19.52 15.48 -14.22
N SER A 27 -18.37 14.85 -14.47
CA SER A 27 -18.30 13.61 -15.27
C SER A 27 -18.70 12.41 -14.41
N GLN A 28 -19.87 11.87 -14.68
CA GLN A 28 -20.33 10.62 -14.09
C GLN A 28 -19.61 9.42 -14.75
N GLY A 29 -19.14 8.49 -13.93
CA GLY A 29 -18.59 7.21 -14.35
C GLY A 29 -19.68 6.14 -14.49
N PRO A 30 -19.35 4.95 -15.02
CA PRO A 30 -20.34 3.90 -15.30
C PRO A 30 -21.10 3.38 -14.08
N THR A 31 -20.53 3.49 -12.88
CA THR A 31 -21.14 3.04 -11.62
C THR A 31 -22.07 4.09 -11.00
N GLY A 32 -22.21 5.25 -11.63
CA GLY A 32 -22.93 6.39 -11.08
C GLY A 32 -22.09 7.31 -10.18
N LEU A 33 -20.91 6.87 -9.72
CA LEU A 33 -19.93 7.70 -9.02
C LEU A 33 -19.21 8.64 -10.00
N GLY A 34 -18.56 9.69 -9.49
CA GLY A 34 -17.77 10.58 -10.33
C GLY A 34 -16.53 9.88 -10.90
N LYS A 35 -16.29 10.03 -12.21
CA LYS A 35 -15.20 9.36 -12.93
C LYS A 35 -13.82 9.79 -12.45
N TYR A 36 -13.63 11.11 -12.24
CA TYR A 36 -12.34 11.68 -11.85
C TYR A 36 -12.30 12.09 -10.38
N ILE A 37 -13.43 12.55 -9.85
CA ILE A 37 -13.54 13.12 -8.51
C ILE A 37 -14.79 12.57 -7.84
N MET A 38 -14.69 12.20 -6.57
CA MET A 38 -15.80 11.74 -5.74
C MET A 38 -15.61 12.19 -4.28
N ARG A 39 -16.47 11.73 -3.37
CA ARG A 39 -16.35 12.00 -1.93
C ARG A 39 -15.80 10.79 -1.19
N SER A 40 -14.95 11.05 -0.19
CA SER A 40 -14.58 10.06 0.83
C SER A 40 -15.78 9.74 1.74
N PRO A 41 -15.69 8.70 2.59
CA PRO A 41 -16.71 8.42 3.61
C PRO A 41 -16.97 9.59 4.58
N SER A 42 -15.97 10.45 4.80
CA SER A 42 -16.08 11.66 5.63
C SER A 42 -16.42 12.93 4.86
N GLY A 43 -16.66 12.83 3.54
CA GLY A 43 -17.12 13.93 2.70
C GLY A 43 -16.05 14.79 2.02
N GLU A 44 -14.76 14.48 2.21
CA GLU A 44 -13.66 15.14 1.51
C GLU A 44 -13.69 14.83 0.01
N ILE A 45 -13.22 15.77 -0.80
CA ILE A 45 -13.09 15.58 -2.25
C ILE A 45 -11.81 14.78 -2.55
N ILE A 46 -11.96 13.65 -3.22
CA ILE A 46 -10.88 12.68 -3.50
C ILE A 46 -10.90 12.27 -4.98
N PHE A 47 -9.82 11.65 -5.48
CA PHE A 47 -9.85 11.05 -6.82
C PHE A 47 -10.79 9.84 -6.89
N GLY A 48 -11.43 9.67 -8.05
CA GLY A 48 -12.37 8.59 -8.34
C GLY A 48 -11.72 7.27 -8.78
N GLY A 49 -12.56 6.26 -9.02
CA GLY A 49 -12.10 4.92 -9.42
C GLY A 49 -11.48 4.13 -8.26
N GLU A 50 -10.70 3.10 -8.58
CA GLU A 50 -10.11 2.20 -7.58
C GLU A 50 -9.16 2.90 -6.60
N THR A 51 -8.58 4.03 -7.01
CA THR A 51 -7.69 4.83 -6.15
C THR A 51 -8.43 5.52 -5.00
N MET A 52 -9.77 5.40 -4.92
CA MET A 52 -10.54 5.85 -3.75
C MET A 52 -9.99 5.28 -2.43
N ARG A 53 -9.40 4.08 -2.45
CA ARG A 53 -8.76 3.45 -1.29
C ARG A 53 -7.48 4.15 -0.80
N PHE A 54 -6.91 5.05 -1.60
CA PHE A 54 -5.65 5.73 -1.36
C PHE A 54 -5.80 7.24 -1.15
N TRP A 55 -7.02 7.69 -0.81
CA TRP A 55 -7.32 9.11 -0.62
C TRP A 55 -6.50 9.81 0.48
N ASP A 56 -6.04 9.04 1.47
CA ASP A 56 -5.15 9.48 2.56
C ASP A 56 -3.73 9.82 2.08
N MET A 57 -3.36 9.49 0.84
CA MET A 57 -2.04 9.76 0.29
C MET A 57 -1.76 11.27 0.25
N ARG A 58 -0.64 11.66 0.84
CA ARG A 58 -0.12 13.04 0.82
C ARG A 58 1.22 13.06 0.09
N ALA A 59 1.37 13.98 -0.86
CA ALA A 59 2.61 14.12 -1.62
C ALA A 59 2.80 15.56 -2.11
N PRO A 60 4.04 16.07 -2.11
CA PRO A 60 4.31 17.48 -2.40
C PRO A 60 3.84 17.93 -3.79
N TRP A 61 3.71 17.01 -4.74
CA TRP A 61 3.21 17.31 -6.08
C TRP A 61 1.68 17.47 -6.15
N VAL A 62 0.90 16.95 -5.19
CA VAL A 62 -0.56 17.07 -5.16
C VAL A 62 -1.06 18.04 -4.07
N GLU A 63 -0.30 18.23 -2.99
CA GLU A 63 -0.67 19.12 -1.89
C GLU A 63 -1.10 20.53 -2.30
N PRO A 64 -0.47 21.20 -3.29
CA PRO A 64 -0.91 22.53 -3.72
C PRO A 64 -2.36 22.59 -4.23
N LEU A 65 -2.90 21.44 -4.68
CA LEU A 65 -4.25 21.30 -5.19
C LEU A 65 -5.27 20.91 -4.10
N ARG A 66 -4.82 20.66 -2.87
CA ARG A 66 -5.71 20.39 -1.73
C ARG A 66 -6.07 21.70 -1.01
N GLY A 67 -7.28 21.73 -0.46
CA GLY A 67 -7.82 22.74 0.44
C GLY A 67 -8.44 22.10 1.68
N PRO A 68 -9.20 22.86 2.48
CA PRO A 68 -9.76 22.37 3.75
C PRO A 68 -10.76 21.20 3.64
N LYS A 69 -11.28 20.94 2.44
CA LYS A 69 -12.28 19.88 2.16
C LYS A 69 -11.76 18.81 1.18
N GLY A 70 -10.44 18.58 1.16
CA GLY A 70 -9.78 17.70 0.20
C GLY A 70 -9.37 18.44 -1.07
N LEU A 71 -9.43 17.79 -2.23
CA LEU A 71 -9.05 18.37 -3.52
C LEU A 71 -9.93 19.58 -3.88
N ASP A 72 -9.30 20.70 -4.23
CA ASP A 72 -9.98 21.94 -4.60
C ASP A 72 -10.23 21.99 -6.12
N LEU A 73 -11.51 21.96 -6.50
CA LEU A 73 -11.93 21.98 -7.90
C LEU A 73 -11.48 23.23 -8.67
N LYS A 74 -11.43 24.40 -8.01
CA LYS A 74 -10.96 25.64 -8.63
C LYS A 74 -9.47 25.52 -8.93
N ARG A 75 -8.69 25.03 -7.97
CA ARG A 75 -7.23 24.84 -8.14
C ARG A 75 -6.92 23.78 -9.19
N ILE A 76 -7.63 22.67 -9.21
CA ILE A 76 -7.51 21.64 -10.26
C ILE A 76 -7.77 22.24 -11.64
N ARG A 77 -8.78 23.11 -11.75
CA ARG A 77 -9.12 23.75 -13.03
C ARG A 77 -8.05 24.73 -13.52
N THR A 78 -7.42 25.50 -12.62
CA THR A 78 -6.61 26.67 -13.03
C THR A 78 -5.14 26.61 -12.65
N LEU A 79 -4.74 25.77 -11.69
CA LEU A 79 -3.42 25.84 -11.06
C LEU A 79 -2.53 24.61 -11.31
N ILE A 80 -2.97 23.62 -12.10
CA ILE A 80 -2.11 22.49 -12.47
C ILE A 80 -0.89 22.99 -13.23
N GLN A 81 0.30 22.70 -12.69
CA GLN A 81 1.57 23.08 -13.28
C GLN A 81 2.16 21.94 -14.13
N PRO A 82 2.93 22.26 -15.20
CA PRO A 82 3.58 21.25 -16.02
C PRO A 82 4.50 20.30 -15.24
N TRP A 83 5.16 20.77 -14.18
CA TRP A 83 6.02 19.93 -13.36
C TRP A 83 5.24 18.89 -12.53
N GLN A 84 4.01 19.22 -12.09
CA GLN A 84 3.13 18.26 -11.40
C GLN A 84 2.71 17.15 -12.36
N VAL A 85 2.38 17.52 -13.62
CA VAL A 85 2.04 16.56 -14.67
C VAL A 85 3.22 15.64 -14.98
N ARG A 86 4.44 16.18 -15.14
CA ARG A 86 5.64 15.36 -15.35
C ARG A 86 5.88 14.40 -14.19
N ARG A 87 5.78 14.90 -12.95
CA ARG A 87 5.99 14.08 -11.75
C ARG A 87 4.95 12.97 -11.61
N ALA A 88 3.68 13.27 -11.88
CA ALA A 88 2.63 12.27 -11.82
C ALA A 88 2.79 11.22 -12.94
N ALA A 89 3.16 11.64 -14.16
CA ALA A 89 3.45 10.71 -15.24
C ALA A 89 4.62 9.77 -14.89
N GLU A 90 5.70 10.30 -14.33
CA GLU A 90 6.85 9.52 -13.85
C GLU A 90 6.42 8.48 -12.79
N TYR A 91 5.65 8.89 -11.77
CA TYR A 91 5.22 7.98 -10.72
C TYR A 91 4.18 6.95 -11.17
N MET A 92 3.31 7.30 -12.10
CA MET A 92 2.39 6.36 -12.72
C MET A 92 3.15 5.25 -13.46
N THR A 93 4.18 5.60 -14.24
CA THR A 93 4.95 4.63 -15.05
C THR A 93 6.01 3.87 -14.27
N HIS A 94 6.34 4.31 -13.05
CA HIS A 94 7.25 3.63 -12.12
C HIS A 94 6.51 3.13 -10.87
N ALA A 95 5.27 2.67 -11.05
CA ALA A 95 4.54 2.00 -9.99
C ALA A 95 5.36 0.80 -9.45
N PRO A 96 5.32 0.48 -8.15
CA PRO A 96 6.16 -0.55 -7.55
C PRO A 96 5.63 -1.98 -7.83
N LEU A 97 5.45 -2.32 -9.10
CA LEU A 97 5.04 -3.63 -9.60
C LEU A 97 6.11 -4.17 -10.56
N GLY A 98 6.40 -5.46 -10.43
CA GLY A 98 7.30 -6.17 -11.33
C GLY A 98 7.48 -7.63 -10.91
N SER A 99 8.06 -8.43 -11.79
CA SER A 99 8.33 -9.84 -11.58
C SER A 99 9.64 -10.08 -10.81
N LEU A 100 9.84 -11.32 -10.35
CA LEU A 100 11.07 -11.71 -9.64
C LEU A 100 12.33 -11.59 -10.50
N ASN A 101 12.23 -11.81 -11.82
CA ASN A 101 13.31 -11.63 -12.79
C ASN A 101 13.42 -10.18 -13.32
N SER A 102 12.87 -9.22 -12.57
CA SER A 102 12.96 -7.77 -12.82
C SER A 102 12.26 -7.24 -14.07
N VAL A 103 11.19 -7.88 -14.55
CA VAL A 103 10.33 -7.30 -15.58
C VAL A 103 9.33 -6.37 -14.91
N GLY A 104 9.43 -5.07 -15.18
CA GLY A 104 8.58 -4.04 -14.59
C GLY A 104 7.20 -3.98 -15.24
N GLY A 105 6.18 -3.68 -14.44
CA GLY A 105 4.80 -3.60 -14.90
C GLY A 105 3.88 -4.61 -14.22
N VAL A 106 2.73 -4.85 -14.83
CA VAL A 106 1.74 -5.82 -14.35
C VAL A 106 2.18 -7.27 -14.66
N ALA A 107 1.54 -8.26 -14.04
CA ALA A 107 1.92 -9.66 -14.23
C ALA A 107 1.77 -10.18 -15.68
N THR A 108 0.95 -9.53 -16.50
CA THR A 108 0.74 -9.84 -17.91
C THR A 108 1.59 -8.98 -18.86
N GLU A 109 2.55 -8.22 -18.33
CA GLU A 109 3.43 -7.36 -19.13
C GLU A 109 4.46 -8.22 -19.88
N ILE A 110 4.79 -7.80 -21.12
CA ILE A 110 5.83 -8.45 -21.92
C ILE A 110 7.23 -8.02 -21.48
N ASN A 111 8.24 -8.86 -21.73
CA ASN A 111 9.64 -8.56 -21.38
C ASN A 111 10.18 -7.35 -22.15
N THR A 112 10.20 -6.18 -21.52
CA THR A 112 10.64 -4.93 -22.16
C THR A 112 11.36 -3.99 -21.19
N PHE A 113 10.79 -3.75 -20.00
CA PHE A 113 11.31 -2.80 -19.03
C PHE A 113 11.94 -3.52 -17.84
N ASN A 114 13.24 -3.32 -17.63
CA ASN A 114 13.96 -3.94 -16.50
C ASN A 114 13.86 -3.06 -15.25
N TYR A 115 12.87 -3.30 -14.40
CA TYR A 115 12.59 -2.48 -13.23
C TYR A 115 11.80 -3.24 -12.15
N VAL A 116 12.29 -3.18 -10.91
CA VAL A 116 11.51 -3.45 -9.71
C VAL A 116 11.85 -2.36 -8.70
N SER A 117 10.83 -1.74 -8.11
CA SER A 117 11.05 -0.67 -7.15
C SER A 117 11.87 -1.15 -5.93
N PRO A 118 12.86 -0.37 -5.46
CA PRO A 118 13.55 -0.66 -4.20
C PRO A 118 12.58 -0.78 -3.01
N ARG A 119 11.42 -0.12 -3.07
CA ARG A 119 10.37 -0.26 -2.04
C ARG A 119 9.86 -1.70 -1.95
N SER A 120 9.71 -2.38 -3.08
CA SER A 120 9.27 -3.77 -3.12
C SER A 120 10.35 -4.67 -2.53
N TRP A 121 11.60 -4.53 -2.98
CA TRP A 121 12.74 -5.29 -2.47
C TRP A 121 12.95 -5.12 -0.95
N LEU A 122 12.93 -3.89 -0.46
CA LEU A 122 13.11 -3.61 0.96
C LEU A 122 11.94 -4.15 1.78
N CYS A 123 10.70 -3.93 1.36
CA CYS A 123 9.52 -4.40 2.08
C CYS A 123 9.50 -5.94 2.19
N THR A 124 9.71 -6.65 1.08
CA THR A 124 9.65 -8.12 1.07
C THR A 124 10.77 -8.75 1.86
N SER A 125 12.00 -8.25 1.72
CA SER A 125 13.15 -8.75 2.48
C SER A 125 12.99 -8.51 3.99
N HIS A 126 12.56 -7.33 4.41
CA HIS A 126 12.39 -7.02 5.84
C HIS A 126 11.19 -7.74 6.46
N PHE A 127 10.12 -7.97 5.70
CA PHE A 127 9.00 -8.80 6.17
C PHE A 127 9.46 -10.24 6.44
N PHE A 128 10.21 -10.82 5.50
CA PHE A 128 10.77 -12.17 5.65
C PHE A 128 11.69 -12.26 6.87
N LEU A 129 12.63 -11.32 7.01
CA LEU A 129 13.55 -11.28 8.15
C LEU A 129 12.81 -11.08 9.48
N GLY A 130 11.83 -10.17 9.52
CA GLY A 130 11.03 -9.90 10.70
C GLY A 130 10.23 -11.12 11.16
N PHE A 131 9.63 -11.85 10.23
CA PHE A 131 8.91 -13.10 10.53
C PHE A 131 9.84 -14.14 11.16
N PHE A 132 11.01 -14.39 10.58
CA PHE A 132 11.94 -15.38 11.13
C PHE A 132 12.60 -14.93 12.44
N MET A 133 12.78 -13.63 12.64
CA MET A 133 13.20 -13.10 13.95
C MET A 133 12.14 -13.37 15.03
N TRP A 134 10.85 -13.22 14.69
CA TRP A 134 9.76 -13.54 15.59
C TRP A 134 9.67 -15.05 15.89
N VAL A 135 9.86 -15.92 14.88
CA VAL A 135 9.96 -17.37 15.09
C VAL A 135 11.14 -17.71 16.01
N GLY A 136 12.30 -17.12 15.77
CA GLY A 136 13.49 -17.27 16.64
C GLY A 136 13.22 -16.80 18.07
N HIS A 137 12.52 -15.67 18.24
CA HIS A 137 12.11 -15.17 19.55
C HIS A 137 11.25 -16.20 20.30
N LEU A 138 10.20 -16.73 19.67
CA LEU A 138 9.32 -17.74 20.30
C LEU A 138 10.09 -19.00 20.68
N TRP A 139 10.92 -19.51 19.76
CA TRP A 139 11.72 -20.70 20.00
C TRP A 139 12.66 -20.51 21.20
N HIS A 140 13.43 -19.42 21.21
CA HIS A 140 14.41 -19.18 22.26
C HIS A 140 13.76 -18.78 23.59
N ALA A 141 12.67 -18.01 23.59
CA ALA A 141 11.95 -17.67 24.81
C ALA A 141 11.33 -18.92 25.45
N GLY A 142 10.68 -19.78 24.66
CA GLY A 142 10.13 -21.04 25.14
C GLY A 142 11.20 -21.98 25.71
N ARG A 143 12.31 -22.16 24.98
CA ARG A 143 13.43 -22.99 25.44
C ARG A 143 14.09 -22.43 26.69
N ALA A 144 14.31 -21.11 26.77
CA ALA A 144 14.89 -20.46 27.93
C ALA A 144 14.02 -20.64 29.17
N ARG A 145 12.69 -20.52 29.03
CA ARG A 145 11.76 -20.78 30.14
C ARG A 145 11.78 -22.24 30.59
N ALA A 146 11.74 -23.19 29.65
CA ALA A 146 11.83 -24.61 29.97
C ALA A 146 13.16 -24.97 30.66
N ALA A 147 14.27 -24.37 30.23
CA ALA A 147 15.58 -24.57 30.82
C ALA A 147 15.69 -23.94 32.21
N GLY A 148 15.14 -22.74 32.40
CA GLY A 148 15.06 -22.08 33.71
C GLY A 148 14.23 -22.88 34.73
N ALA A 149 13.28 -23.69 34.26
CA ALA A 149 12.48 -24.59 35.08
C ALA A 149 12.98 -26.06 35.09
N GLY A 150 14.05 -26.38 34.35
CA GLY A 150 14.76 -27.66 34.41
C GLY A 150 14.10 -28.84 33.68
N PHE A 151 13.19 -28.61 32.72
CA PHE A 151 12.52 -29.67 31.95
C PHE A 151 12.72 -29.56 30.43
N GLU A 152 13.69 -28.77 29.97
CA GLU A 152 13.96 -28.56 28.54
C GLU A 152 14.43 -29.82 27.80
N LYS A 153 14.91 -30.83 28.53
CA LYS A 153 15.38 -32.12 28.00
C LYS A 153 14.32 -33.22 28.05
N GLY A 154 13.09 -32.88 28.44
CA GLY A 154 11.97 -33.82 28.56
C GLY A 154 11.53 -34.04 30.00
N ILE A 155 10.48 -34.84 30.15
CA ILE A 155 9.82 -35.13 31.44
C ILE A 155 10.55 -36.28 32.14
N THR A 156 10.80 -36.14 33.44
CA THR A 156 11.34 -37.21 34.29
C THR A 156 10.29 -38.29 34.51
N ARG A 157 10.63 -39.55 34.20
CA ARG A 157 9.71 -40.70 34.35
C ARG A 157 9.26 -40.95 35.80
N GLN A 158 10.05 -40.52 36.78
CA GLN A 158 9.75 -40.67 38.20
C GLN A 158 8.82 -39.55 38.74
N ASN A 159 8.70 -38.41 38.06
CA ASN A 159 7.98 -37.24 38.54
C ASN A 159 7.24 -36.53 37.41
N GLU A 160 6.33 -37.24 36.75
CA GLU A 160 5.49 -36.69 35.68
C GLU A 160 4.37 -35.81 36.29
N PRO A 161 4.34 -34.48 36.03
CA PRO A 161 3.44 -33.57 36.73
C PRO A 161 1.94 -33.87 36.57
N VAL A 162 1.55 -34.37 35.39
CA VAL A 162 0.14 -34.63 35.05
C VAL A 162 -0.46 -35.75 35.92
N LEU A 163 0.36 -36.72 36.37
CA LEU A 163 -0.11 -37.82 37.22
C LEU A 163 -0.53 -37.39 38.64
N TYR A 164 -0.12 -36.20 39.07
CA TYR A 164 -0.49 -35.62 40.37
C TYR A 164 -1.66 -34.63 40.28
N MET A 165 -2.20 -34.41 39.09
CA MET A 165 -3.37 -33.56 38.87
C MET A 165 -4.66 -34.40 38.94
N ARG A 166 -5.78 -33.75 39.26
CA ARG A 166 -7.09 -34.42 39.19
C ARG A 166 -7.46 -34.65 37.72
N PRO A 167 -8.19 -35.73 37.40
CA PRO A 167 -8.85 -35.86 36.10
C PRO A 167 -9.68 -34.62 35.78
N LEU A 168 -9.78 -34.29 34.49
CA LEU A 168 -10.59 -33.15 34.05
C LEU A 168 -12.09 -33.45 34.13
N ASP A 169 -12.45 -34.74 34.17
CA ASP A 169 -13.79 -35.31 34.22
C ASP A 169 -14.01 -36.24 35.41
#